data_AF-A0AAQ4EE01-F1
#
_entry.id   AF-A0AAQ4EE01-F1
#
_cell.length_a   1.000
_cell.length_b   1.000
_cell.length_c   1.000
_cell.angle_alpha   90.00
_cell.angle_beta   90.00
_cell.angle_gamma   90.00
#
_symmetry.space_group_name_H-M   'P 1'
#
loop_
_entity.id
_entity.type
_entity.pdbx_description
1 polymer ?
#
loop_
_entity_poly.entity_id
_entity_poly.type
_entity_poly.pdbx_seq_one_letter_code
_entity_poly.pdbx_strand_id
1 'polypeptide(L)'
;MYANRLLANTSGQGIIGHELFHAFGVEGNYISPAENLTRSILNNRTQCFVTQYESYIYILLECAVSDVFFLKRFIYVCFEKSSYYTINGTRTLEENVADTIGLQVALNAYSKLLEEDCDNNDTRLEGLEMFTGKQLFFIGRAMVRVP
;
A
#
# COMPACT_ATOMS: atom_id res chain seq x y z
N MET A 1 16.18 6.27 -20.99
CA MET A 1 16.37 4.90 -20.48
C MET A 1 16.54 4.82 -18.96
N TYR A 2 17.27 5.73 -18.29
CA TYR A 2 17.49 5.68 -16.83
C TYR A 2 16.20 5.87 -15.99
N ALA A 3 15.33 6.81 -16.37
CA ALA A 3 14.08 7.08 -15.64
C ALA A 3 13.09 5.89 -15.60
N ASN A 4 13.07 5.04 -16.63
CA ASN A 4 12.19 3.86 -16.69
C ASN A 4 12.58 2.76 -15.70
N ARG A 5 13.87 2.61 -15.38
CA ARG A 5 14.32 1.69 -14.32
C ARG A 5 14.00 2.20 -12.92
N LEU A 6 13.85 3.50 -12.76
CA LEU A 6 13.65 4.15 -11.46
C LEU A 6 12.20 4.08 -10.99
N LEU A 7 11.21 4.18 -11.89
CA LEU A 7 9.77 4.09 -11.57
C LEU A 7 9.35 2.76 -10.90
N ALA A 8 9.85 1.63 -11.42
CA ALA A 8 9.58 0.32 -10.84
C ALA A 8 10.29 0.13 -9.49
N ASN A 9 11.47 0.73 -9.33
CA ASN A 9 12.22 0.67 -8.08
C ASN A 9 11.62 1.56 -6.98
N THR A 10 11.18 2.78 -7.30
CA THR A 10 10.64 3.72 -6.30
C THR A 10 9.25 3.33 -5.80
N SER A 11 8.43 2.70 -6.64
CA SER A 11 7.13 2.18 -6.21
C SER A 11 7.26 1.00 -5.22
N GLY A 12 8.29 0.16 -5.36
CA GLY A 12 8.67 -0.86 -4.38
C GLY A 12 9.36 -0.31 -3.12
N GLN A 13 10.03 0.85 -3.21
CA GLN A 13 10.67 1.52 -2.07
C GLN A 13 9.69 2.12 -1.05
N GLY A 14 8.39 2.11 -1.32
CA GLY A 14 7.38 2.41 -0.29
C GLY A 14 7.54 1.54 0.97
N ILE A 15 8.09 0.34 0.81
CA ILE A 15 8.46 -0.56 1.91
C ILE A 15 9.51 0.09 2.83
N ILE A 16 10.51 0.79 2.29
CA ILE A 16 11.54 1.46 3.11
C ILE A 16 10.89 2.51 4.01
N GLY A 17 9.95 3.30 3.47
CA GLY A 17 9.25 4.30 4.26
C GLY A 17 8.26 3.70 5.27
N HIS A 18 7.66 2.54 4.94
CA HIS A 18 6.84 1.74 5.86
C HIS A 18 7.68 1.23 7.04
N GLU A 19 8.81 0.58 6.77
CA GLU A 19 9.73 0.07 7.81
C GLU A 19 10.34 1.20 8.65
N LEU A 20 10.66 2.33 8.01
CA LEU A 20 11.14 3.52 8.71
C LEU A 20 10.09 4.03 9.70
N PHE A 21 8.80 3.98 9.35
CA PHE A 21 7.75 4.40 10.26
C PHE A 21 7.64 3.51 11.50
N HIS A 22 7.84 2.19 11.39
CA HIS A 22 7.82 1.32 12.56
C HIS A 22 8.83 1.74 13.64
N ALA A 23 9.97 2.33 13.25
CA ALA A 23 10.94 2.89 14.19
C ALA A 23 10.41 4.10 15.01
N PHE A 24 9.35 4.77 14.54
CA PHE A 24 8.69 5.90 15.20
C PHE A 24 7.27 5.57 15.70
N GLY A 25 6.74 4.40 15.35
CA GLY A 25 5.43 3.89 15.74
C GLY A 25 5.37 3.42 17.20
N VAL A 26 4.27 2.78 17.59
CA VAL A 26 4.07 2.35 18.99
C VAL A 26 5.07 1.22 19.35
N GLU A 27 5.49 0.41 18.38
CA GLU A 27 6.59 -0.56 18.52
C GLU A 27 7.99 0.09 18.55
N GLY A 28 8.27 1.13 17.78
CA GLY A 28 9.55 1.86 17.85
C GLY A 28 9.74 2.71 19.11
N ASN A 29 8.62 3.07 19.76
CA ASN A 29 8.59 3.83 21.02
C ASN A 29 9.14 3.08 22.25
N TYR A 30 9.60 1.83 22.12
CA TYR A 30 10.42 1.20 23.15
C TYR A 30 11.84 1.78 23.22
N ILE A 31 12.31 2.48 22.18
CA ILE A 31 13.70 2.99 22.08
C ILE A 31 13.80 4.46 22.51
N SER A 32 12.71 5.24 22.43
CA SER A 32 12.60 6.57 23.03
C SER A 32 11.30 6.68 23.82
N PRO A 33 11.31 7.10 25.10
CA PRO A 33 10.08 7.25 25.86
C PRO A 33 9.28 8.41 25.26
N ALA A 34 8.34 8.09 24.36
CA ALA A 34 7.36 9.06 23.93
C ALA A 34 6.59 9.51 25.17
N GLU A 35 6.70 10.81 25.49
CA GLU A 35 5.94 11.41 26.57
C GLU A 35 4.44 11.14 26.40
N ASN A 36 3.70 11.04 27.51
CA ASN A 36 2.25 10.81 27.48
C ASN A 36 1.49 11.80 26.57
N LEU A 37 2.00 13.04 26.45
CA LEU A 37 1.47 14.06 25.56
C LEU A 37 1.62 13.68 24.07
N THR A 38 2.79 13.22 23.66
CA THR A 38 3.07 12.78 22.28
C THR A 38 2.18 11.62 21.88
N ARG A 39 1.99 10.66 22.79
CA ARG A 39 1.08 9.52 22.57
C ARG A 39 -0.38 9.95 22.42
N SER A 40 -0.82 10.89 23.25
CA SER A 40 -2.18 11.46 23.15
C SER A 40 -2.41 12.19 21.82
N ILE A 41 -1.43 12.98 21.37
CA ILE A 41 -1.49 13.68 20.08
C ILE A 41 -1.51 12.68 18.92
N LEU A 42 -0.66 11.65 18.97
CA LEU A 42 -0.61 10.61 17.95
C LEU A 42 -1.95 9.89 17.85
N ASN A 43 -2.49 9.41 18.97
CA ASN A 43 -3.78 8.73 19.03
C ASN A 43 -4.92 9.59 18.47
N ASN A 44 -4.93 10.89 18.80
CA ASN A 44 -5.92 11.82 18.27
C ASN A 44 -5.81 11.96 16.74
N ARG A 45 -4.59 12.10 16.21
CA ARG A 45 -4.35 12.21 14.76
C ARG A 45 -4.65 10.93 14.00
N THR A 46 -4.43 9.76 14.60
CA THR A 46 -4.63 8.46 13.95
C THR A 46 -6.06 7.94 14.08
N GLN A 47 -6.92 8.61 14.87
CA GLN A 47 -8.31 8.17 15.05
C GLN A 47 -9.09 8.09 13.73
N CYS A 48 -8.77 8.93 12.74
CA CYS A 48 -9.40 8.87 11.42
C CYS A 48 -9.13 7.55 10.69
N PHE A 49 -7.94 6.95 10.87
CA PHE A 49 -7.61 5.64 10.32
C PHE A 49 -8.47 4.57 10.98
N VAL A 50 -8.58 4.59 12.31
CA VAL A 50 -9.43 3.63 13.04
C VAL A 50 -10.87 3.70 12.51
N THR A 51 -11.47 4.89 12.49
CA THR A 51 -12.85 5.07 12.03
C THR A 51 -13.04 4.67 10.56
N GLN A 52 -12.10 5.03 9.68
CA GLN A 52 -12.16 4.69 8.26
C GLN A 52 -12.17 3.16 8.08
N TYR A 53 -11.21 2.46 8.68
CA TYR A 53 -11.05 1.02 8.48
C TYR A 53 -12.10 0.21 9.24
N GLU A 54 -12.59 0.66 10.39
CA GLU A 54 -13.72 0.01 11.09
C GLU A 54 -15.02 0.05 10.28
N SER A 55 -15.22 1.12 9.50
CA SER A 55 -16.38 1.25 8.60
C SER A 55 -16.24 0.44 7.30
N TYR A 56 -15.06 -0.13 7.03
CA TYR A 56 -14.79 -0.85 5.80
C TYR A 56 -15.33 -2.28 5.87
N ILE A 57 -16.25 -2.59 4.95
CA ILE A 57 -16.83 -3.92 4.78
C ILE A 57 -16.31 -4.49 3.46
N TYR A 58 -15.73 -5.69 3.52
CA TYR A 58 -15.35 -6.43 2.32
C TYR A 58 -16.15 -7.73 2.20
N ILE A 59 -16.37 -8.13 0.96
CA ILE A 59 -17.10 -9.35 0.61
C ILE A 59 -16.06 -10.37 0.15
N LEU A 60 -16.01 -11.51 0.82
CA LEU A 60 -15.33 -12.68 0.27
C LEU A 60 -16.35 -13.53 -0.46
N LEU A 61 -16.07 -13.73 -1.75
CA LEU A 61 -16.74 -14.72 -2.57
C LEU A 61 -15.95 -16.02 -2.44
N GLU A 62 -16.56 -17.03 -1.84
CA GLU A 62 -15.99 -18.37 -1.81
C GLU A 62 -16.18 -19.01 -3.20
N CYS A 63 -15.18 -18.88 -4.06
CA CYS A 63 -15.11 -19.64 -5.30
C CYS A 63 -14.40 -20.97 -5.02
N ALA A 64 -15.15 -22.07 -5.07
CA ALA A 64 -14.57 -23.41 -5.02
C ALA A 64 -14.11 -23.80 -6.42
N VAL A 65 -12.87 -24.30 -6.54
CA VAL A 65 -12.43 -25.00 -7.74
C VAL A 65 -13.10 -26.37 -7.71
N SER A 66 -14.05 -26.61 -8.61
CA SER A 66 -14.61 -27.95 -8.79
C SER A 66 -13.81 -28.67 -9.88
N ASP A 67 -13.12 -29.75 -9.50
CA ASP A 67 -12.48 -30.63 -10.47
C ASP A 67 -13.57 -31.39 -11.26
N VAL A 68 -13.88 -30.93 -12.47
CA VAL A 68 -14.65 -31.75 -13.43
C VAL A 68 -13.68 -32.74 -14.07
N PHE A 69 -13.40 -33.82 -13.33
CA PHE A 69 -12.46 -34.91 -13.68
C PHE A 69 -12.62 -35.45 -15.11
N PHE A 70 -13.81 -35.31 -15.69
CA PHE A 70 -14.14 -35.86 -17.00
C PHE A 70 -13.80 -34.96 -18.21
N LEU A 71 -13.52 -33.66 -18.03
CA LEU A 71 -13.32 -32.72 -19.15
C LEU A 71 -11.92 -32.09 -19.23
N LYS A 72 -10.98 -32.41 -18.33
CA LYS A 72 -9.65 -31.75 -18.22
C LYS A 72 -9.73 -30.22 -18.39
N ARG A 73 -10.81 -29.61 -17.88
CA ARG A 73 -11.07 -28.18 -17.99
C ARG A 73 -11.40 -27.66 -16.61
N PHE A 74 -10.59 -26.74 -16.11
CA PHE A 74 -10.87 -26.03 -14.86
C PHE A 74 -12.08 -25.14 -15.09
N ILE A 75 -13.19 -25.47 -14.44
CA ILE A 75 -14.38 -24.62 -14.40
C ILE A 75 -14.42 -23.99 -13.01
N TYR A 76 -14.35 -22.66 -12.96
CA TYR A 76 -14.60 -21.92 -11.73
C TYR A 76 -16.11 -21.90 -11.48
N VAL A 77 -16.56 -22.59 -10.44
CA VAL A 77 -17.94 -22.51 -9.96
C VAL A 77 -17.93 -21.64 -8.71
N CYS A 78 -18.27 -20.37 -8.87
CA CYS A 78 -18.45 -19.49 -7.72
C CYS A 78 -19.85 -19.74 -7.14
N PHE A 79 -19.90 -20.17 -5.89
CA PHE A 79 -21.16 -20.32 -5.16
C PHE A 79 -21.66 -18.94 -4.71
N GLU A 80 -22.99 -18.78 -4.66
CA GLU A 80 -23.68 -17.55 -4.26
C GLU A 80 -23.66 -17.32 -2.74
N LYS A 81 -22.60 -17.75 -2.05
CA LYS A 81 -22.42 -17.49 -0.63
C LYS A 81 -21.44 -16.34 -0.47
N SER A 82 -21.99 -15.17 -0.15
CA SER A 82 -21.21 -14.01 0.26
C SER A 82 -21.09 -13.99 1.78
N SER A 83 -19.88 -13.83 2.28
CA SER A 83 -19.62 -13.51 3.68
C SER A 83 -19.10 -12.08 3.76
N TYR A 84 -19.70 -11.29 4.65
CA TYR A 84 -19.30 -9.92 4.92
C TYR A 84 -18.32 -9.91 6.08
N TYR A 85 -17.21 -9.22 5.89
CA TYR A 85 -16.19 -9.07 6.91
C TYR A 85 -15.94 -7.59 7.16
N THR A 86 -15.77 -7.24 8.42
CA THR A 86 -15.32 -5.91 8.84
C THR A 86 -13.83 -5.96 9.14
N ILE A 87 -13.13 -4.85 8.88
CA ILE A 87 -11.74 -4.70 9.30
C ILE A 87 -11.73 -4.13 10.71
N ASN A 88 -10.86 -4.65 11.58
CA ASN A 88 -10.62 -4.04 12.88
C ASN A 88 -9.60 -2.90 12.73
N GLY A 89 -10.09 -1.67 12.59
CA GLY A 89 -9.25 -0.49 12.36
C GLY A 89 -8.29 -0.17 13.50
N THR A 90 -8.60 -0.58 14.74
CA THR A 90 -7.66 -0.47 15.87
C THR A 90 -6.50 -1.44 15.71
N ARG A 91 -6.77 -2.68 15.27
CA ARG A 91 -5.75 -3.72 15.11
C ARG A 91 -4.82 -3.46 13.92
N THR A 92 -5.33 -2.89 12.83
CA THR A 92 -4.52 -2.60 11.63
C THR A 92 -3.92 -1.20 11.64
N LEU A 93 -4.08 -0.44 12.73
CA LEU A 93 -3.77 0.98 12.76
C LEU A 93 -2.30 1.27 12.41
N GLU A 94 -1.36 0.56 13.04
CA GLU A 94 0.07 0.83 12.85
C GLU A 94 0.50 0.58 11.40
N GLU A 95 0.12 -0.56 10.83
CA GLU A 95 0.36 -0.91 9.43
C GLU A 95 -0.27 0.08 8.46
N ASN A 96 -1.54 0.47 8.70
CA ASN A 96 -2.24 1.41 7.83
C ASN A 96 -1.57 2.79 7.79
N VAL A 97 -1.02 3.23 8.93
CA VAL A 97 -0.26 4.47 9.03
C VAL A 97 1.11 4.31 8.38
N ALA A 98 1.80 3.19 8.62
CA ALA A 98 3.09 2.85 8.01
C ALA A 98 3.00 2.85 6.48
N ASP A 99 2.00 2.19 5.92
CA ASP A 99 1.75 2.12 4.48
C ASP A 99 1.48 3.49 3.86
N THR A 100 0.70 4.32 4.56
CA THR A 100 0.37 5.67 4.09
C THR A 100 1.60 6.57 4.08
N ILE A 101 2.39 6.54 5.15
CA ILE A 101 3.63 7.31 5.26
C ILE A 101 4.66 6.79 4.27
N GLY A 102 4.80 5.47 4.12
CA GLY A 102 5.69 4.85 3.16
C GLY A 102 5.39 5.28 1.73
N LEU A 103 4.11 5.31 1.36
CA LEU A 103 3.66 5.80 0.05
C LEU A 103 3.97 7.29 -0.15
N GLN A 104 3.73 8.12 0.88
CA GLN A 104 4.00 9.56 0.84
C GLN A 104 5.50 9.85 0.68
N VAL A 105 6.34 9.17 1.46
CA VAL A 105 7.81 9.31 1.41
C VAL A 105 8.34 8.89 0.04
N ALA A 106 7.89 7.75 -0.49
CA ALA A 106 8.30 7.27 -1.80
C ALA A 106 7.87 8.21 -2.93
N LEU A 107 6.64 8.76 -2.88
CA LEU A 107 6.15 9.72 -3.88
C LEU A 107 6.92 11.05 -3.83
N ASN A 108 7.24 11.53 -2.62
CA ASN A 108 8.06 12.73 -2.45
C ASN A 108 9.48 12.53 -2.97
N ALA A 109 10.09 11.36 -2.69
CA ALA A 109 11.40 11.01 -3.23
C ALA A 109 11.40 10.96 -4.76
N TYR A 110 10.37 10.35 -5.35
CA TYR A 110 10.17 10.35 -6.80
C TYR A 110 10.05 11.76 -7.38
N SER A 111 9.29 12.63 -6.71
CA SER A 111 9.09 14.01 -7.19
C SER A 111 10.38 14.82 -7.13
N LYS A 112 11.15 14.71 -6.04
CA LYS A 112 12.48 15.32 -5.93
C LYS A 112 13.45 14.83 -6.99
N LEU A 113 13.48 13.52 -7.25
CA LEU A 113 14.32 12.94 -8.29
C LEU A 113 14.00 13.53 -9.68
N LEU A 114 12.71 13.70 -9.99
CA LEU A 114 12.30 14.32 -11.24
C LEU A 114 12.75 15.79 -11.34
N GLU A 115 12.63 16.54 -10.25
CA GLU A 115 12.99 17.95 -10.18
C GLU A 115 14.51 18.17 -10.27
N GLU A 116 15.29 17.38 -9.54
CA GLU A 116 16.74 17.59 -9.37
C GLU A 116 17.58 16.94 -10.48
N ASP A 117 17.23 15.71 -10.89
CA ASP A 117 18.09 14.90 -11.76
C ASP A 117 17.54 14.71 -13.19
N CYS A 118 16.27 15.06 -13.43
CA CYS A 118 15.60 14.78 -14.70
C CYS A 118 15.04 16.02 -15.41
N ASP A 119 15.32 17.25 -14.96
CA ASP A 119 14.78 18.50 -15.52
C ASP A 119 13.25 18.49 -15.65
N ASN A 120 12.55 17.86 -14.70
CA ASN A 120 11.10 17.60 -14.75
C ASN A 120 10.63 16.78 -15.96
N ASN A 121 11.54 16.06 -16.62
CA ASN A 121 11.23 15.23 -17.77
C ASN A 121 10.76 13.83 -17.33
N ASP A 122 9.44 13.68 -17.27
CA ASP A 122 8.77 12.40 -17.01
C ASP A 122 8.94 11.45 -18.21
N THR A 123 10.04 10.71 -18.22
CA THR A 123 10.31 9.73 -19.27
C THR A 123 9.36 8.56 -19.12
N ARG A 124 8.59 8.30 -20.18
CA ARG A 124 7.57 7.25 -20.18
C ARG A 124 8.16 5.87 -20.46
N LEU A 125 7.55 4.85 -19.85
CA LEU A 125 7.92 3.47 -20.09
C LEU A 125 7.50 3.04 -21.49
N GLU A 126 8.42 2.42 -22.23
CA GLU A 126 8.15 1.92 -23.58
C GLU A 126 7.02 0.88 -23.54
N GLY A 127 6.01 1.05 -24.39
CA GLY A 127 4.79 0.25 -24.41
C GLY A 127 3.72 0.66 -23.39
N LEU A 128 3.98 1.63 -22.51
CA LEU A 128 3.02 2.21 -21.56
C LEU A 128 3.02 3.76 -21.61
N GLU A 129 3.34 4.34 -22.76
CA GLU A 129 3.48 5.80 -22.94
C GLU A 129 2.17 6.58 -22.83
N MET A 130 1.05 5.89 -22.65
CA MET A 130 -0.23 6.49 -22.34
C MET A 130 -0.38 6.88 -20.85
N PHE A 131 0.50 6.39 -19.99
CA PHE A 131 0.52 6.71 -18.56
C PHE A 131 1.65 7.68 -18.23
N THR A 132 1.39 8.60 -17.30
CA THR A 132 2.45 9.43 -16.69
C THR A 132 3.26 8.59 -15.70
N GLY A 133 4.48 9.01 -15.38
CA GLY A 133 5.30 8.33 -14.37
C GLY A 133 4.64 8.32 -13.00
N LYS A 134 3.87 9.37 -12.64
CA LYS A 134 3.04 9.37 -11.42
C LYS A 134 1.95 8.29 -11.46
N GLN A 135 1.30 8.08 -12.60
CA GLN A 135 0.31 6.99 -12.74
C GLN A 135 0.99 5.63 -12.66
N LEU A 136 2.13 5.46 -13.34
CA LEU A 136 2.93 4.23 -13.28
C LEU A 136 3.45 3.93 -11.87
N PHE A 137 3.77 4.96 -11.08
CA PHE A 137 4.14 4.81 -9.68
C PHE A 137 3.02 4.15 -8.85
N PHE A 138 1.78 4.64 -8.96
CA PHE A 138 0.65 4.05 -8.23
C PHE A 138 0.26 2.67 -8.76
N ILE A 139 0.31 2.46 -10.08
CA ILE A 139 0.11 1.13 -10.68
C ILE A 139 1.16 0.15 -10.14
N GLY A 140 2.44 0.54 -10.14
CA GLY A 140 3.54 -0.22 -9.58
C GLY A 140 3.31 -0.61 -8.13
N ARG A 141 2.95 0.36 -7.28
CA ARG A 141 2.67 0.13 -5.86
C ARG A 141 1.52 -0.84 -5.63
N ALA A 142 0.47 -0.77 -6.44
CA ALA A 142 -0.71 -1.61 -6.32
C ALA A 142 -0.47 -3.08 -6.73
N MET A 143 0.54 -3.34 -7.57
CA MET A 143 0.93 -4.71 -7.95
C MET A 143 1.71 -5.44 -6.85
N VAL A 144 2.21 -4.71 -5.85
CA VAL A 144 2.94 -5.30 -4.73
C VAL A 144 1.99 -5.53 -3.56
N ARG A 145 1.87 -6.79 -3.15
CA ARG A 145 1.27 -7.18 -1.88
C ARG A 145 2.38 -7.26 -0.84
N VAL A 146 2.34 -6.39 0.17
CA VAL A 146 3.18 -6.55 1.36
C VAL A 146 2.52 -7.65 2.21
N PRO A 147 3.24 -8.73 2.55
CA PRO A 147 2.69 -9.90 3.23
C PRO A 147 2.28 -9.64 4.69
#